data_AF-G9PE98-F1
#
_entry.id   AF-G9PE98-F1
#
_cell.length_a   1.000
_cell.length_b   1.000
_cell.length_c   1.000
_cell.angle_alpha   90.00
_cell.angle_beta   90.00
_cell.angle_gamma   90.00
#
_symmetry.space_group_name_H-M   'P 1'
#
loop_
_entity.id
_entity.type
_entity.pdbx_description
1 polymer ?
#
loop_
_entity_poly.entity_id
_entity_poly.type
_entity_poly.pdbx_seq_one_letter_code
_entity_poly.pdbx_strand_id
1 'polypeptide(L)' 'MATTEADGEIFADYNDADIMFAQMMIPHHQQAVAMSEMLLAKEGILAQVVEFAQGVIVNYAPKLGRV' A
#
# COMPACT_ATOMS: atom_id res chain seq x y z
N MET A 1 -47.33 3.56 -3.57
CA MET A 1 -46.52 4.06 -4.69
C MET A 1 -45.13 3.52 -4.49
N ALA A 2 -44.61 2.77 -5.47
CA ALA A 2 -43.24 2.27 -5.47
C ALA A 2 -42.33 3.41 -5.92
N THR A 3 -41.36 3.78 -5.09
CA THR A 3 -40.28 4.67 -5.50
C THR A 3 -39.11 3.78 -5.88
N THR A 4 -38.85 3.74 -7.18
CA THR A 4 -37.68 3.09 -7.78
C THR A 4 -36.41 3.71 -7.23
N GLU A 5 -35.57 2.90 -6.58
CA GLU A 5 -34.21 3.29 -6.24
C GLU A 5 -33.38 3.14 -7.52
N ALA A 6 -32.95 4.28 -8.07
CA ALA A 6 -32.03 4.29 -9.19
C ALA A 6 -30.68 3.80 -8.66
N ASP A 7 -30.36 2.56 -9.03
CA ASP A 7 -29.04 1.95 -8.94
C ASP A 7 -28.08 2.76 -9.83
N GLY A 8 -27.55 3.85 -9.27
CA GLY A 8 -26.51 4.64 -9.89
C GLY A 8 -25.19 3.97 -9.59
N GLU A 9 -24.57 3.35 -10.59
CA GLU A 9 -23.17 2.92 -10.51
C GLU A 9 -22.32 4.10 -10.04
N ILE A 10 -21.75 3.99 -8.84
CA ILE A 10 -20.80 4.96 -8.31
C ILE A 10 -19.48 4.73 -9.03
N PHE A 11 -19.30 5.35 -10.19
CA PHE A 11 -17.97 5.68 -10.67
C PHE A 11 -17.45 6.78 -9.74
N ALA A 12 -16.70 6.38 -8.70
CA ALA A 12 -16.00 7.33 -7.86
C ALA A 12 -14.89 7.97 -8.71
N ASP A 13 -15.12 9.19 -9.20
CA ASP A 13 -14.07 10.02 -9.75
C ASP A 13 -13.04 10.26 -8.64
N TYR A 14 -11.76 10.01 -8.94
CA TYR A 14 -10.67 10.34 -8.02
C TYR A 14 -10.57 11.86 -7.90
N ASN A 15 -10.51 12.38 -6.68
CA ASN A 15 -10.36 13.81 -6.43
C ASN A 15 -8.91 14.17 -6.07
N ASP A 16 -8.62 15.47 -5.93
CA ASP A 16 -7.28 15.96 -5.60
C ASP A 16 -6.73 15.40 -4.28
N ALA A 17 -7.58 15.08 -3.30
CA ALA A 17 -7.15 14.48 -2.04
C ALA A 17 -6.69 13.03 -2.24
N ASP A 18 -7.36 12.26 -3.10
CA ASP A 18 -6.96 10.89 -3.43
C ASP A 18 -5.60 10.88 -4.15
N ILE A 19 -5.41 11.82 -5.08
CA ILE A 19 -4.15 12.00 -5.81
C ILE A 19 -3.03 12.36 -4.84
N MET A 20 -3.25 13.37 -3.99
CA MET A 20 -2.25 13.83 -3.03
C MET A 20 -1.89 12.72 -2.03
N PHE A 21 -2.88 11.96 -1.55
CA PHE A 21 -2.65 10.82 -0.67
C PHE A 21 -1.77 9.77 -1.35
N ALA A 22 -2.10 9.35 -2.57
CA ALA A 22 -1.32 8.36 -3.31
C ALA A 22 0.11 8.84 -3.58
N GLN A 23 0.28 10.09 -3.99
CA GLN A 23 1.59 10.71 -4.20
C GLN A 23 2.45 10.70 -2.93
N MET A 24 1.85 10.97 -1.77
CA MET A 24 2.54 10.95 -0.48
C MET A 24 2.81 9.52 0.03
N MET A 25 1.98 8.54 -0.36
CA MET A 25 2.16 7.15 0.06
C MET A 25 3.27 6.42 -0.71
N ILE A 26 3.62 6.86 -1.91
CA ILE A 26 4.77 6.32 -2.65
C ILE A 26 6.07 6.44 -1.82
N PRO A 27 6.53 7.63 -1.38
CA PRO A 27 7.77 7.74 -0.61
C PRO A 27 7.66 7.05 0.76
N HIS A 28 6.49 7.07 1.39
CA HIS A 28 6.27 6.35 2.65
C HIS A 28 6.45 4.83 2.47
N HIS A 29 5.90 4.23 1.42
CA HIS A 29 6.07 2.82 1.09
C HIS A 29 7.51 2.50 0.68
N GLN A 30 8.20 3.38 -0.05
CA GLN A 30 9.63 3.21 -0.38
C GLN A 30 10.47 3.08 0.90
N GLN A 31 10.24 3.97 1.87
CA GLN A 31 10.94 3.93 3.14
C GLN A 31 10.64 2.63 3.91
N ALA A 32 9.39 2.18 3.93
CA ALA A 32 9.01 0.93 4.61
C ALA A 32 9.74 -0.28 4.01
N VAL A 33 9.81 -0.39 2.69
CA VAL A 33 10.55 -1.44 1.99
C VAL A 33 12.05 -1.38 2.33
N ALA A 34 12.67 -0.21 2.24
CA ALA A 34 14.09 -0.05 2.56
C ALA A 34 14.41 -0.45 4.01
N MET A 35 13.54 -0.11 4.98
CA MET A 35 13.71 -0.52 6.37
C MET A 35 13.59 -2.03 6.55
N SER A 36 12.65 -2.67 5.85
CA SER A 36 12.50 -4.13 5.87
C SER A 36 13.71 -4.84 5.26
N GLU A 37 14.26 -4.34 4.16
CA GLU A 37 15.49 -4.88 3.55
C GLU A 37 16.69 -4.76 4.50
N MET A 38 16.85 -3.61 5.16
CA MET A 38 17.90 -3.41 6.17
C MET A 38 17.76 -4.37 7.36
N LEU A 39 16.54 -4.70 7.76
CA LEU A 39 16.28 -5.65 8.84
C LEU A 39 16.62 -7.08 8.42
N LEU A 40 16.26 -7.48 7.19
CA LEU A 40 16.53 -8.82 6.65
C LEU A 40 18.03 -9.07 6.39
N ALA A 41 18.83 -8.01 6.25
CA ALA A 41 20.28 -8.11 6.16
C ALA A 41 20.98 -8.42 7.50
N LYS A 42 20.24 -8.43 8.63
CA LYS A 42 20.78 -8.72 9.97
C LYS A 42 20.58 -10.18 10.34
N GLU A 43 21.52 -10.71 11.13
CA GLU A 43 21.43 -12.04 11.72
C GLU A 43 20.68 -12.01 13.07
N GLY A 44 20.20 -13.17 13.52
CA GLY A 44 19.61 -13.33 14.86
C GLY A 44 18.23 -12.70 15.05
N ILE A 45 17.54 -12.36 13.97
CA ILE A 45 16.19 -11.78 14.02
C ILE A 45 15.15 -12.89 14.22
N LEU A 46 14.15 -12.63 15.06
CA LEU A 46 13.05 -13.56 15.31
C LEU A 46 12.31 -13.88 14.00
N ALA A 47 11.99 -15.15 13.78
CA ALA A 47 11.34 -15.62 12.55
C ALA A 47 10.05 -14.85 12.22
N GLN A 48 9.24 -14.50 13.23
CA GLN A 48 8.02 -13.73 13.06
C GLN A 48 8.28 -12.31 12.56
N VAL A 49 9.41 -11.72 12.92
CA VAL A 49 9.83 -10.38 12.46
C VAL A 49 10.38 -10.45 11.02
N VAL A 50 11.07 -11.54 10.69
CA VAL A 50 11.51 -11.83 9.31
C VAL A 50 10.29 -11.97 8.39
N GLU A 51 9.30 -12.76 8.80
CA GLU A 51 8.05 -12.96 8.06
C GLU A 51 7.31 -11.63 7.85
N PHE A 52 7.20 -10.81 8.91
CA PHE A 52 6.62 -9.48 8.81
C PHE A 52 7.37 -8.59 7.79
N ALA A 53 8.70 -8.53 7.86
CA ALA A 53 9.50 -7.72 6.95
C ALA A 53 9.36 -8.18 5.49
N GLN A 54 9.30 -9.49 5.25
CA GLN A 54 9.02 -10.04 3.92
C GLN A 54 7.61 -9.64 3.44
N GLY A 55 6.61 -9.70 4.33
CA GLY A 55 5.25 -9.27 4.02
C GLY A 55 5.16 -7.78 3.65
N VAL A 56 5.93 -6.92 4.33
CA VAL A 56 6.03 -5.49 3.97
C VAL A 56 6.59 -5.35 2.55
N ILE A 57 7.69 -6.03 2.23
CA ILE A 57 8.29 -5.93 0.89
C ILE A 57 7.30 -6.41 -0.19
N VAL A 58 6.69 -7.58 -0.01
CA VAL A 58 5.76 -8.17 -0.99
C VAL A 58 4.53 -7.28 -1.23
N ASN A 59 3.96 -6.71 -0.16
CA ASN A 59 2.70 -5.96 -0.27
C ASN A 59 2.88 -4.51 -0.74
N TYR A 60 4.03 -3.90 -0.45
CA TYR A 60 4.23 -2.47 -0.71
C TYR A 60 5.20 -2.19 -1.86
N ALA A 61 6.15 -3.07 -2.19
CA ALA A 61 7.02 -2.88 -3.35
C ALA A 61 6.29 -2.79 -4.71
N PRO A 62 5.20 -3.55 -4.96
CA PRO A 62 4.43 -3.42 -6.19
C PRO A 62 3.73 -2.05 -6.32
N LYS A 63 3.41 -1.39 -5.20
CA LYS A 63 2.73 -0.09 -5.17
C LYS A 63 3.66 1.08 -5.52
N LEU A 64 4.95 0.83 -5.73
CA LEU A 64 5.97 1.84 -6.02
C LEU A 64 6.12 2.15 -7.53
N GLY A 65 5.24 1.61 -8.37
CA GLY A 65 5.24 1.90 -9.81
C GLY A 65 6.40 1.24 -10.54
N ARG A 66 6.67 -0.05 -10.27
CA ARG A 66 7.63 -0.83 -11.07
C ARG A 66 6.94 -1.48 -12.28
N VAL A 67 6.26 -0.68 -13.08
CA VAL A 67 5.98 -0.77 -14.54
C VAL A 67 5.17 0.44 -14.97
#